data_AF-A0A2P9HJW3-F1
#
_entry.id   AF-A0A2P9HJW3-F1
#
_cell.length_a   1.000
_cell.length_b   1.000
_cell.length_c   1.000
_cell.angle_alpha   90.00
_cell.angle_beta   90.00
_cell.angle_gamma   90.00
#
_symmetry.space_group_name_H-M   'P 1'
#
loop_
_entity.id
_entity.type
_entity.pdbx_description
1 polymer ?
#
loop_
_entity_poly.entity_id
_entity_poly.type
_entity_poly.pdbx_seq_one_letter_code
_entity_poly.pdbx_strand_id
1 'polypeptide(L)'
;MGEVFTFDGKPISKPGLYISSEADYHADRLCPMPSLSRSIGQKLLDESARHAWTSHPRLNLADKEDEKVQKRAEIGSAAHALLLSQPTKIEMIDAPTYQTNAAKAARIAAHKTGAIPLLKEDYALLMDMMNVAKRELSIHEDERIRALVTGEVIGDYHNEITACWQDVVGGHWCRARIDRLVIEPKRITVIDYKTTEMSAAPDSVQKAIYNNEYELQDGFYRRGLRHLFPQIDKHEIALDFLFIVQEQKPPHEITVAKLDIPGRQIGEKKASAAIRMWDHHVTTNEWPGYPSKTKTAEMPPYTETRWLAREIEDERLQNLPIDPLNPFEEVPYRPKPIALPC
;
A
#
# COMPACT_ATOMS: atom_id res chain seq x y z
N MET A 1 2.93 19.10 21.68
CA MET A 1 3.31 18.85 20.28
C MET A 1 3.91 17.45 20.23
N GLY A 2 3.65 16.67 19.19
CA GLY A 2 4.26 15.34 19.05
C GLY A 2 5.77 15.52 18.99
N GLU A 3 6.47 14.97 19.98
CA GLU A 3 7.92 15.09 20.05
C GLU A 3 8.55 14.26 18.92
N VAL A 4 9.52 14.86 18.22
CA VAL A 4 10.31 14.23 17.17
C VAL A 4 11.65 13.81 17.76
N PHE A 5 12.02 12.55 17.54
CA PHE A 5 13.25 11.96 18.05
C PHE A 5 14.10 11.39 16.92
N THR A 6 15.42 11.40 17.09
CA THR A 6 16.31 10.63 16.23
C THR A 6 16.50 9.24 16.83
N PHE A 7 16.23 8.19 16.06
CA PHE A 7 16.45 6.81 16.50
C PHE A 7 17.95 6.52 16.64
N ASP A 8 18.37 6.04 17.81
CA ASP A 8 19.77 5.82 18.19
C ASP A 8 20.21 4.36 18.07
N GLY A 9 19.36 3.49 17.50
CA GLY A 9 19.60 2.06 17.39
C GLY A 9 19.15 1.23 18.59
N LYS A 10 18.64 1.85 19.66
CA LYS A 10 18.08 1.14 20.82
C LYS A 10 16.55 1.16 20.78
N PRO A 11 15.88 0.10 21.26
CA PRO A 11 14.42 0.10 21.28
C PRO A 11 13.84 1.30 22.02
N ILE A 12 12.83 1.93 21.42
CA ILE A 12 12.17 3.12 21.94
C ILE A 12 11.42 2.81 23.23
N SER A 13 11.33 3.79 24.13
CA SER A 13 10.66 3.66 25.43
C SER A 13 9.30 4.35 25.49
N LYS A 14 8.95 5.19 24.51
CA LYS A 14 7.68 5.94 24.48
C LYS A 14 7.12 6.12 23.08
N PRO A 15 5.79 6.30 22.92
CA PRO A 15 5.19 6.74 21.67
C PRO A 15 5.78 8.07 21.18
N GLY A 16 5.83 8.28 19.87
CA GLY A 16 6.39 9.49 19.29
C GLY A 16 6.59 9.42 17.77
N LEU A 17 7.13 10.50 17.23
CA LEU A 17 7.63 10.58 15.86
C LEU A 17 9.14 10.34 15.88
N TYR A 18 9.63 9.46 14.99
CA TYR A 18 11.01 8.99 14.98
C TYR A 18 11.63 9.13 13.59
N ILE A 19 12.74 9.84 13.51
CA ILE A 19 13.64 9.85 12.36
C ILE A 19 14.45 8.55 12.42
N SER A 20 14.21 7.64 11.49
CA SER A 20 14.84 6.30 11.44
C SER A 20 15.18 5.90 10.02
N SER A 21 16.19 5.04 9.86
CA SER A 21 16.55 4.51 8.53
C SER A 21 15.44 3.62 7.95
N GLU A 22 15.38 3.47 6.63
CA GLU A 22 14.47 2.54 5.94
C GLU A 22 14.70 1.10 6.44
N ALA A 23 15.96 0.71 6.61
CA ALA A 23 16.34 -0.61 7.11
C ALA A 23 15.81 -0.89 8.52
N ASP A 24 15.95 0.06 9.46
CA ASP A 24 15.47 -0.13 10.84
C ASP A 24 13.94 -0.19 10.92
N TYR A 25 13.25 0.56 10.06
CA TYR A 25 11.82 0.42 9.86
C TYR A 25 11.49 -0.96 9.29
N HIS A 26 11.99 -1.40 8.14
CA HIS A 26 11.55 -2.70 7.63
C HIS A 26 11.95 -3.88 8.54
N ALA A 27 13.02 -3.78 9.32
CA ALA A 27 13.46 -4.79 10.28
C ALA A 27 12.71 -4.79 11.63
N ASP A 28 11.81 -3.84 11.88
CA ASP A 28 11.09 -3.71 13.17
C ASP A 28 11.98 -3.50 14.39
N ARG A 29 13.04 -2.71 14.23
CA ARG A 29 14.02 -2.45 15.30
C ARG A 29 13.61 -1.36 16.29
N LEU A 30 12.69 -0.48 15.90
CA LEU A 30 12.31 0.67 16.74
C LEU A 30 11.58 0.22 18.00
N CYS A 31 10.51 -0.57 17.86
CA CYS A 31 9.66 -0.94 18.98
C CYS A 31 10.32 -2.02 19.86
N PRO A 32 10.11 -2.02 21.18
CA PRO A 32 10.71 -3.02 22.08
C PRO A 32 10.24 -4.45 21.81
N MET A 33 9.04 -4.60 21.28
CA MET A 33 8.43 -5.88 20.91
C MET A 33 7.93 -5.82 19.46
N PRO A 34 7.61 -6.98 18.84
CA PRO A 34 7.00 -7.02 17.51
C PRO A 34 5.87 -6.01 17.39
N SER A 35 5.92 -5.17 16.36
CA SER A 35 4.94 -4.09 16.17
C SER A 35 4.13 -4.23 14.89
N LEU A 36 2.85 -3.86 14.97
CA LEU A 36 1.97 -3.90 13.81
C LEU A 36 2.29 -2.75 12.85
N SER A 37 2.57 -3.08 11.59
CA SER A 37 2.54 -2.12 10.49
C SER A 37 1.23 -2.26 9.70
N ARG A 38 0.90 -1.26 8.88
CA ARG A 38 -0.25 -1.31 7.96
C ARG A 38 -0.21 -2.55 7.05
N SER A 39 0.95 -2.93 6.52
CA SER A 39 1.07 -4.07 5.61
C SER A 39 0.86 -5.42 6.30
N ILE A 40 1.31 -5.56 7.56
CA ILE A 40 1.00 -6.73 8.38
C ILE A 40 -0.48 -6.75 8.75
N GLY A 41 -1.06 -5.58 9.05
CA GLY A 41 -2.50 -5.43 9.29
C GLY A 41 -3.35 -5.83 8.08
N GLN A 42 -2.94 -5.44 6.88
CA GLN A 42 -3.59 -5.88 5.64
C GLN A 42 -3.54 -7.42 5.51
N LYS A 43 -2.38 -8.04 5.72
CA LYS A 43 -2.25 -9.52 5.67
C LYS A 43 -3.16 -10.24 6.66
N LEU A 44 -3.40 -9.65 7.84
CA LEU A 44 -4.37 -10.19 8.80
C LEU A 44 -5.79 -10.17 8.24
N LEU A 45 -6.17 -9.11 7.53
CA LEU A 45 -7.52 -8.91 7.00
C LEU A 45 -7.77 -9.73 5.72
N ASP A 46 -6.82 -9.68 4.78
CA ASP A 46 -6.99 -10.22 3.43
C ASP A 46 -6.61 -11.70 3.32
N GLU A 47 -5.68 -12.16 4.16
CA GLU A 47 -5.12 -13.51 4.12
C GLU A 47 -5.45 -14.28 5.41
N SER A 48 -4.45 -14.50 6.29
CA SER A 48 -4.65 -15.16 7.58
C SER A 48 -3.61 -14.74 8.60
N ALA A 49 -3.86 -15.04 9.87
CA ALA A 49 -2.91 -14.81 10.96
C ALA A 49 -1.55 -15.46 10.69
N ARG A 50 -1.54 -16.68 10.14
CA ARG A 50 -0.29 -17.34 9.76
C ARG A 50 0.51 -16.56 8.71
N HIS A 51 -0.14 -15.97 7.70
CA HIS A 51 0.56 -15.17 6.70
C HIS A 51 1.15 -13.89 7.30
N ALA A 52 0.42 -13.24 8.21
CA ALA A 52 0.92 -12.09 8.96
C ALA A 52 2.15 -12.48 9.80
N TRP A 53 2.08 -13.58 10.56
CA TRP A 53 3.19 -14.13 11.34
C TRP A 53 4.42 -14.43 10.47
N THR A 54 4.23 -15.16 9.37
CA THR A 54 5.30 -15.55 8.43
C THR A 54 5.97 -14.32 7.80
N SER A 55 5.18 -13.28 7.49
CA SER A 55 5.69 -12.08 6.84
C SER A 55 6.36 -11.11 7.82
N HIS A 56 6.00 -11.15 9.10
CA HIS A 56 6.51 -10.22 10.10
C HIS A 56 8.02 -10.41 10.32
N PRO A 57 8.85 -9.34 10.29
CA PRO A 57 10.31 -9.42 10.32
C PRO A 57 10.88 -10.01 11.63
N ARG A 58 10.14 -9.92 12.74
CA ARG A 58 10.59 -10.41 14.06
C ARG A 58 9.86 -11.63 14.61
N LEU A 59 8.79 -12.10 13.96
CA LEU A 59 8.02 -13.25 14.49
C LEU A 59 8.49 -14.56 13.87
N ASN A 60 8.64 -14.59 12.54
CA ASN A 60 9.19 -15.74 11.84
C ASN A 60 10.68 -15.52 11.52
N LEU A 61 11.55 -16.05 12.38
CA LEU A 61 13.01 -15.99 12.24
C LEU A 61 13.60 -17.16 11.42
N ALA A 62 12.76 -18.02 10.84
CA ALA A 62 13.26 -19.05 9.92
C ALA A 62 14.04 -18.38 8.80
N ASP A 63 15.13 -19.02 8.35
CA ASP A 63 15.98 -18.54 7.25
C ASP A 63 15.09 -18.22 6.04
N LYS A 64 14.74 -16.95 5.90
CA LYS A 64 14.13 -16.45 4.68
C LYS A 64 15.26 -16.55 3.66
N GLU A 65 15.20 -17.51 2.75
CA GLU A 65 16.05 -17.52 1.55
C GLU A 65 16.12 -16.08 1.07
N ASP A 66 17.34 -15.52 0.94
CA ASP A 66 17.62 -14.13 0.58
C ASP A 66 16.48 -13.63 -0.31
N GLU A 67 15.55 -12.86 0.28
CA GLU A 67 14.28 -12.53 -0.37
C GLU A 67 14.64 -12.05 -1.77
N LYS A 68 14.38 -12.89 -2.79
CA LYS A 68 14.73 -12.60 -4.19
C LYS A 68 14.33 -11.16 -4.39
N VAL A 69 15.32 -10.25 -4.51
CA VAL A 69 15.13 -8.79 -4.42
C VAL A 69 13.77 -8.52 -5.01
N GLN A 70 12.77 -8.32 -4.14
CA GLN A 70 11.39 -8.25 -4.62
C GLN A 70 11.44 -7.21 -5.72
N LYS A 71 10.83 -7.48 -6.87
CA LYS A 71 10.72 -6.51 -7.97
C LYS A 71 9.97 -5.29 -7.40
N ARG A 72 10.68 -4.44 -6.66
CA ARG A 72 10.27 -3.08 -6.35
C ARG A 72 10.13 -2.45 -7.71
N ALA A 73 8.99 -1.80 -7.94
CA ALA A 73 8.87 -0.92 -9.08
C ALA A 73 9.87 0.23 -8.85
N GLU A 74 11.10 0.05 -9.32
CA GLU A 74 12.26 0.93 -9.08
C GLU A 74 11.90 2.39 -9.44
N ILE A 75 11.12 2.60 -10.50
CA ILE A 75 10.61 3.91 -10.93
C ILE A 75 9.75 4.57 -9.86
N GLY A 76 8.82 3.82 -9.24
CA GLY A 76 7.97 4.35 -8.18
C GLY A 76 8.77 4.74 -6.93
N SER A 77 9.73 3.89 -6.53
CA SER A 77 10.64 4.22 -5.42
C SER A 77 11.53 5.43 -5.73
N ALA A 78 12.01 5.56 -6.97
CA ALA A 78 12.83 6.70 -7.37
C ALA A 78 12.02 8.00 -7.44
N ALA A 79 10.78 7.94 -7.94
CA ALA A 79 9.86 9.07 -7.94
C ALA A 79 9.55 9.55 -6.52
N HIS A 80 9.33 8.60 -5.61
CA HIS A 80 9.12 8.87 -4.19
C HIS A 80 10.35 9.53 -3.55
N ALA A 81 11.53 8.97 -3.80
CA ALA A 81 12.78 9.54 -3.32
C ALA A 81 13.03 10.97 -3.81
N LEU A 82 12.79 11.26 -5.09
CA LEU A 82 12.97 12.62 -5.63
C LEU A 82 11.92 13.60 -5.12
N LEU A 83 10.63 13.24 -5.17
CA LEU A 83 9.55 14.14 -4.78
C LEU A 83 9.61 14.50 -3.29
N LEU A 84 9.96 13.53 -2.43
CA LEU A 84 10.08 13.73 -0.98
C LEU A 84 11.50 14.12 -0.54
N SER A 85 12.40 14.40 -1.49
CA SER A 85 13.79 14.79 -1.22
C SER A 85 14.52 13.83 -0.26
N GLN A 86 14.30 12.53 -0.44
CA GLN A 86 14.98 11.50 0.34
C GLN A 86 16.47 11.45 -0.04
N PRO A 87 17.35 11.06 0.90
CA PRO A 87 18.78 10.94 0.63
C PRO A 87 19.13 9.72 -0.25
N THR A 88 18.14 8.91 -0.64
CA THR A 88 18.32 7.70 -1.44
C THR A 88 18.88 8.04 -2.82
N LYS A 89 20.08 7.54 -3.11
CA LYS A 89 20.74 7.76 -4.41
C LYS A 89 20.00 7.01 -5.51
N ILE A 90 19.77 7.67 -6.64
CA ILE A 90 19.30 7.03 -7.86
C ILE A 90 20.51 6.82 -8.78
N GLU A 91 20.75 5.58 -9.18
CA GLU A 91 21.89 5.20 -9.99
C GLU A 91 21.43 4.85 -11.41
N MET A 92 21.74 5.73 -12.36
CA MET A 92 21.48 5.47 -13.78
C MET A 92 22.49 4.45 -14.31
N ILE A 93 21.98 3.35 -14.86
CA ILE A 93 22.76 2.32 -15.54
C ILE A 93 22.59 2.54 -17.05
N ASP A 94 23.71 2.83 -17.73
CA ASP A 94 23.75 3.06 -19.18
C ASP A 94 23.65 1.72 -19.93
N ALA A 95 22.44 1.15 -19.94
CA ALA A 95 22.08 -0.06 -20.66
C ALA A 95 20.60 -0.01 -21.07
N PRO A 96 20.20 -0.69 -22.16
CA PRO A 96 18.80 -0.77 -22.58
C PRO A 96 17.99 -1.80 -21.79
N THR A 97 18.66 -2.81 -21.20
CA THR A 97 18.01 -3.85 -20.40
C THR A 97 18.96 -4.40 -19.34
N TYR A 98 18.41 -5.01 -18.29
CA TYR A 98 19.17 -5.77 -17.29
C TYR A 98 19.57 -7.19 -17.75
N GLN A 99 19.71 -7.44 -19.05
CA GLN A 99 20.04 -8.80 -19.55
C GLN A 99 21.54 -9.06 -19.64
N THR A 100 22.36 -8.03 -19.87
CA THR A 100 23.81 -8.18 -19.97
C THR A 100 24.44 -8.43 -18.59
N ASN A 101 25.56 -9.16 -18.56
CA ASN A 101 26.28 -9.43 -17.29
C ASN A 101 26.72 -8.13 -16.61
N ALA A 102 27.14 -7.12 -17.39
CA ALA A 102 27.51 -5.82 -16.88
C ALA A 102 26.33 -5.08 -16.22
N ALA A 103 25.17 -5.03 -16.87
CA ALA A 103 23.98 -4.37 -16.33
C ALA A 103 23.45 -5.06 -15.07
N LYS A 104 23.49 -6.40 -15.03
CA LYS A 104 23.12 -7.17 -13.83
C LYS A 104 24.07 -6.90 -12.67
N ALA A 105 25.38 -6.90 -12.91
CA ALA A 105 26.38 -6.62 -11.89
C ALA A 105 26.24 -5.19 -11.34
N ALA A 106 26.01 -4.20 -12.21
CA ALA A 106 25.75 -2.82 -11.81
C ALA A 106 24.48 -2.68 -10.96
N ARG A 107 23.39 -3.33 -11.37
CA ARG A 107 22.13 -3.33 -10.61
C ARG A 107 22.31 -3.92 -9.20
N ILE A 108 23.03 -5.03 -9.09
CA ILE A 108 23.33 -5.67 -7.80
C ILE A 108 24.21 -4.75 -6.93
N ALA A 109 25.22 -4.11 -7.54
CA ALA A 109 26.10 -3.18 -6.83
C ALA A 109 25.34 -1.96 -6.28
N ALA A 110 24.43 -1.37 -7.08
CA ALA A 110 23.57 -0.27 -6.65
C ALA A 110 22.71 -0.68 -5.44
N HIS A 111 22.01 -1.81 -5.53
CA HIS A 111 21.19 -2.35 -4.44
C HIS A 111 22.02 -2.61 -3.16
N LYS A 112 23.25 -3.11 -3.30
CA LYS A 112 24.15 -3.33 -2.15
C LYS A 112 24.51 -2.04 -1.40
N THR A 113 24.51 -0.91 -2.10
CA THR A 113 24.73 0.43 -1.50
C THR A 113 23.44 1.11 -1.04
N GLY A 114 22.28 0.48 -1.22
CA GLY A 114 20.97 1.09 -0.95
C GLY A 114 20.54 2.12 -2.01
N ALA A 115 21.23 2.19 -3.16
CA ALA A 115 20.82 3.02 -4.27
C ALA A 115 19.70 2.34 -5.08
N ILE A 116 18.87 3.14 -5.74
CA ILE A 116 17.82 2.67 -6.66
C ILE A 116 18.42 2.65 -8.08
N PRO A 117 18.70 1.47 -8.65
CA PRO A 117 19.17 1.40 -10.03
C PRO A 117 18.01 1.68 -10.99
N LEU A 118 18.26 2.49 -12.01
CA LEU A 118 17.35 2.69 -13.15
C LEU A 118 18.11 2.56 -14.46
N LEU A 119 17.48 1.95 -15.46
CA LEU A 119 17.99 2.00 -16.83
C LEU A 119 17.91 3.44 -17.35
N LYS A 120 18.70 3.76 -18.37
CA LYS A 120 18.74 5.11 -18.96
C LYS A 120 17.37 5.64 -19.37
N GLU A 121 16.53 4.80 -19.99
CA GLU A 121 15.18 5.17 -20.42
C GLU A 121 14.25 5.40 -19.21
N ASP A 122 14.32 4.55 -18.19
CA ASP A 122 13.54 4.71 -16.96
C ASP A 122 13.96 5.95 -16.17
N TYR A 123 15.26 6.30 -16.18
CA TYR A 123 15.77 7.52 -15.58
C TYR A 123 15.23 8.76 -16.31
N ALA A 124 15.21 8.75 -17.66
CA ALA A 124 14.60 9.83 -18.44
C ALA A 124 13.09 9.95 -18.14
N LEU A 125 12.36 8.83 -18.12
CA LEU A 125 10.95 8.77 -17.76
C LEU A 125 10.68 9.37 -16.36
N LEU A 126 11.51 9.01 -15.38
CA LEU A 126 11.45 9.56 -14.03
C LEU A 126 11.61 11.09 -14.04
N MET A 127 12.57 11.61 -14.79
CA MET A 127 12.79 13.06 -14.86
C MET A 127 11.60 13.77 -15.50
N ASP A 128 10.99 13.18 -16.53
CA ASP A 128 9.77 13.70 -17.15
C ASP A 128 8.59 13.70 -16.17
N MET A 129 8.39 12.61 -15.41
CA MET A 129 7.42 12.55 -14.31
C MET A 129 7.64 13.68 -13.31
N MET A 130 8.89 13.91 -12.86
CA MET A 130 9.20 14.96 -11.89
C MET A 130 9.00 16.36 -12.44
N ASN A 131 9.21 16.59 -13.74
CA ASN A 131 8.91 17.86 -14.39
C ASN A 131 7.40 18.14 -14.39
N VAL A 132 6.59 17.14 -14.71
CA VAL A 132 5.12 17.24 -14.65
C VAL A 132 4.66 17.44 -13.20
N ALA A 133 5.22 16.70 -12.24
CA ALA A 133 4.91 16.88 -10.82
C ALA A 133 5.20 18.30 -10.32
N LYS A 134 6.37 18.85 -10.67
CA LYS A 134 6.69 20.25 -10.36
C LYS A 134 5.68 21.21 -10.96
N ARG A 135 5.30 21.02 -12.23
CA ARG A 135 4.34 21.88 -12.92
C ARG A 135 2.96 21.82 -12.27
N GLU A 136 2.35 20.64 -12.19
CA GLU A 136 0.97 20.47 -11.73
C GLU A 136 0.81 20.77 -10.23
N LEU A 137 1.74 20.30 -9.39
CA LEU A 137 1.63 20.51 -7.94
C LEU A 137 1.93 21.96 -7.54
N SER A 138 2.72 22.71 -8.31
CA SER A 138 3.06 24.12 -7.98
C SER A 138 1.89 25.09 -8.07
N ILE A 139 0.83 24.73 -8.79
CA ILE A 139 -0.38 25.54 -8.97
C ILE A 139 -1.59 24.97 -8.21
N HIS A 140 -1.38 23.91 -7.42
CA HIS A 140 -2.45 23.28 -6.65
C HIS A 140 -3.04 24.25 -5.62
N GLU A 141 -4.35 24.17 -5.33
CA GLU A 141 -5.04 25.08 -4.41
C GLU A 141 -4.50 25.00 -2.97
N ASP A 142 -4.10 23.80 -2.54
CA ASP A 142 -3.55 23.53 -1.22
C ASP A 142 -2.05 23.88 -1.14
N GLU A 143 -1.69 24.81 -0.25
CA GLU A 143 -0.32 25.28 -0.06
C GLU A 143 0.66 24.19 0.41
N ARG A 144 0.16 23.19 1.16
CA ARG A 144 0.99 22.08 1.64
C ARG A 144 1.38 21.15 0.50
N ILE A 145 0.53 21.04 -0.52
CA ILE A 145 0.83 20.34 -1.77
C ILE A 145 1.84 21.14 -2.59
N ARG A 146 1.65 22.46 -2.76
CA ARG A 146 2.63 23.31 -3.47
C ARG A 146 4.01 23.24 -2.84
N ALA A 147 4.08 23.28 -1.50
CA ALA A 147 5.30 23.19 -0.70
C ALA A 147 6.13 21.90 -0.92
N LEU A 148 5.57 20.87 -1.55
CA LEU A 148 6.36 19.70 -1.99
C LEU A 148 7.37 20.05 -3.08
N VAL A 149 7.01 20.97 -3.98
CA VAL A 149 7.77 21.23 -5.21
C VAL A 149 8.33 22.64 -5.32
N THR A 150 7.83 23.60 -4.54
CA THR A 150 8.28 25.00 -4.55
C THR A 150 9.42 25.29 -3.57
N GLY A 151 9.62 24.43 -2.57
CA GLY A 151 10.53 24.69 -1.45
C GLY A 151 9.98 25.67 -0.41
N GLU A 152 8.72 26.09 -0.53
CA GLU A 152 8.03 26.84 0.52
C GLU A 152 7.96 26.01 1.81
N VAL A 153 8.26 26.63 2.94
CA VAL A 153 8.21 25.99 4.26
C VAL A 153 6.86 26.30 4.89
N ILE A 154 5.99 25.30 4.93
CA ILE A 154 4.67 25.35 5.59
C ILE A 154 4.72 24.51 6.86
N GLY A 155 4.44 25.13 8.00
CA GLY A 155 4.48 24.48 9.31
C GLY A 155 5.84 23.84 9.63
N ASP A 156 5.83 22.95 10.62
CA ASP A 156 6.92 22.00 10.85
C ASP A 156 6.64 20.75 10.02
N TYR A 157 7.51 20.40 9.07
CA TYR A 157 7.29 19.26 8.18
C TYR A 157 8.39 18.22 8.28
N HIS A 158 8.01 16.96 8.14
CA HIS A 158 8.91 15.82 8.20
C HIS A 158 8.60 14.87 7.05
N ASN A 159 9.64 14.47 6.32
CA ASN A 159 9.54 13.45 5.29
C ASN A 159 10.02 12.11 5.84
N GLU A 160 9.41 11.01 5.41
CA GLU A 160 9.76 9.65 5.85
C GLU A 160 9.78 9.48 7.37
N ILE A 161 8.91 10.17 8.10
CA ILE A 161 8.89 10.11 9.56
C ILE A 161 8.18 8.85 10.03
N THR A 162 8.77 8.12 10.99
CA THR A 162 8.14 6.93 11.56
C THR A 162 7.31 7.33 12.79
N ALA A 163 5.99 7.20 12.71
CA ALA A 163 5.12 7.26 13.87
C ALA A 163 5.12 5.90 14.58
N CYS A 164 5.37 5.89 15.89
CA CYS A 164 5.25 4.71 16.74
C CYS A 164 4.30 4.99 17.91
N TRP A 165 3.35 4.09 18.16
CA TRP A 165 2.40 4.24 19.27
C TRP A 165 2.04 2.90 19.87
N GLN A 166 1.51 2.91 21.09
CA GLN A 166 0.86 1.76 21.70
C GLN A 166 -0.64 1.92 21.52
N ASP A 167 -1.29 0.95 20.90
CA ASP A 167 -2.72 1.06 20.70
C ASP A 167 -3.48 0.87 22.01
N VAL A 168 -4.53 1.65 22.23
CA VAL A 168 -5.38 1.53 23.42
C VAL A 168 -6.08 0.17 23.50
N VAL A 169 -6.23 -0.50 22.35
CA VAL A 169 -6.64 -1.90 22.28
C VAL A 169 -5.42 -2.77 22.58
N GLY A 170 -5.33 -3.23 23.82
CA GLY A 170 -4.38 -4.24 24.26
C GLY A 170 -2.93 -3.79 24.46
N GLY A 171 -2.58 -2.55 24.12
CA GLY A 171 -1.29 -1.95 24.49
C GLY A 171 -0.10 -2.37 23.63
N HIS A 172 -0.34 -3.15 22.56
CA HIS A 172 0.69 -3.56 21.62
C HIS A 172 1.17 -2.41 20.76
N TRP A 173 2.45 -2.46 20.40
CA TRP A 173 3.09 -1.44 19.57
C TRP A 173 2.61 -1.52 18.13
N CYS A 174 2.41 -0.34 17.55
CA CYS A 174 2.09 -0.12 16.15
C CYS A 174 3.06 0.91 15.57
N ARG A 175 3.22 0.88 14.24
CA ARG A 175 4.08 1.82 13.53
C ARG A 175 3.64 2.12 12.11
N ALA A 176 3.92 3.34 11.67
CA ALA A 176 3.67 3.81 10.32
C ALA A 176 4.82 4.71 9.85
N ARG A 177 5.31 4.49 8.62
CA ARG A 177 6.21 5.42 7.94
C ARG A 177 5.35 6.39 7.13
N ILE A 178 5.44 7.67 7.43
CA ILE A 178 4.66 8.71 6.78
C ILE A 178 5.55 9.43 5.76
N ASP A 179 5.16 9.37 4.50
CA ASP A 179 5.81 10.02 3.35
C ASP A 179 6.11 11.50 3.62
N ARG A 180 5.07 12.29 3.91
CA ARG A 180 5.20 13.65 4.42
C ARG A 180 4.15 13.96 5.48
N LEU A 181 4.60 14.47 6.61
CA LEU A 181 3.77 14.97 7.69
C LEU A 181 4.02 16.46 7.86
N VAL A 182 2.97 17.28 7.76
CA VAL A 182 3.02 18.72 8.02
C VAL A 182 2.23 19.03 9.28
N ILE A 183 2.87 19.69 10.25
CA ILE A 183 2.32 20.03 11.56
C ILE A 183 2.21 21.55 11.66
N GLU A 184 0.98 22.05 11.71
CA GLU A 184 0.62 23.45 11.88
C GLU A 184 -0.16 23.65 13.19
N PRO A 185 -0.29 24.88 13.72
CA PRO A 185 -0.99 25.13 14.99
C PRO A 185 -2.44 24.64 15.06
N LYS A 186 -3.13 24.56 13.91
CA LYS A 186 -4.56 24.18 13.81
C LYS A 186 -4.84 23.02 12.87
N ARG A 187 -3.81 22.42 12.27
CA ARG A 187 -3.96 21.36 11.28
C ARG A 187 -2.72 20.47 11.25
N ILE A 188 -2.94 19.17 11.13
CA ILE A 188 -1.91 18.21 10.72
C ILE A 188 -2.35 17.66 9.37
N THR A 189 -1.42 17.60 8.42
CA THR A 189 -1.69 17.06 7.09
C THR A 189 -0.71 15.94 6.79
N VAL A 190 -1.26 14.77 6.50
CA VAL A 190 -0.50 13.66 5.90
C VAL A 190 -0.62 13.77 4.39
N ILE A 191 0.51 13.68 3.70
CA ILE A 191 0.56 13.56 2.24
C ILE A 191 1.27 12.25 1.93
N ASP A 192 0.60 11.38 1.19
CA ASP A 192 1.11 10.07 0.76
C ASP A 192 1.17 10.05 -0.76
N TYR A 193 2.36 9.74 -1.30
CA TYR A 193 2.64 9.80 -2.73
C TYR A 193 2.66 8.42 -3.34
N LYS A 194 1.85 8.23 -4.38
CA LYS A 194 1.70 6.99 -5.13
C LYS A 194 1.98 7.22 -6.61
N THR A 195 2.61 6.24 -7.24
CA THR A 195 2.69 6.16 -8.70
C THR A 195 1.87 4.99 -9.21
N THR A 196 1.40 5.07 -10.45
CA THR A 196 0.57 4.04 -11.06
C THR A 196 0.89 3.86 -12.54
N GLU A 197 0.90 2.63 -13.04
CA GLU A 197 0.96 2.35 -14.48
C GLU A 197 -0.42 2.48 -15.17
N MET A 198 -1.47 2.64 -14.35
CA MET A 198 -2.86 2.87 -14.76
C MET A 198 -3.15 4.38 -14.81
N SER A 199 -4.37 4.75 -15.16
CA SER A 199 -4.74 6.16 -15.21
C SER A 199 -4.89 6.80 -13.82
N ALA A 200 -4.47 8.06 -13.70
CA ALA A 200 -4.72 8.95 -12.58
C ALA A 200 -5.91 9.90 -12.83
N ALA A 201 -6.79 9.60 -13.79
CA ALA A 201 -8.07 10.31 -13.89
C ALA A 201 -8.86 10.17 -12.56
N PRO A 202 -9.63 11.20 -12.12
CA PRO A 202 -10.26 11.20 -10.80
C PRO A 202 -11.07 9.94 -10.46
N ASP A 203 -11.90 9.44 -11.38
CA ASP A 203 -12.69 8.21 -11.18
C ASP A 203 -11.82 6.94 -11.11
N SER A 204 -10.70 6.93 -11.83
CA SER A 204 -9.72 5.84 -11.79
C SER A 204 -8.97 5.84 -10.46
N VAL A 205 -8.62 7.01 -9.93
CA VAL A 205 -7.99 7.15 -8.60
C VAL A 205 -8.93 6.69 -7.50
N GLN A 206 -10.23 7.03 -7.57
CA GLN A 206 -11.22 6.51 -6.63
C GLN A 206 -11.20 4.97 -6.58
N LYS A 207 -11.21 4.30 -7.74
CA LYS A 207 -11.12 2.83 -7.80
C LYS A 207 -9.79 2.32 -7.27
N ALA A 208 -8.68 2.98 -7.61
CA ALA A 208 -7.35 2.59 -7.18
C ALA A 208 -7.18 2.66 -5.66
N ILE A 209 -7.78 3.67 -5.01
CA ILE A 209 -7.79 3.79 -3.54
C ILE A 209 -8.34 2.52 -2.90
N TYR A 210 -9.54 2.09 -3.31
CA TYR A 210 -10.20 0.93 -2.70
C TYR A 210 -9.64 -0.42 -3.15
N ASN A 211 -9.15 -0.53 -4.38
CA ASN A 211 -8.52 -1.75 -4.88
C ASN A 211 -7.16 -2.04 -4.23
N ASN A 212 -6.44 -0.99 -3.80
CA ASN A 212 -5.13 -1.12 -3.15
C ASN A 212 -5.21 -0.94 -1.62
N GLU A 213 -6.43 -0.87 -1.08
CA GLU A 213 -6.73 -0.65 0.33
C GLU A 213 -6.09 0.63 0.94
N TYR A 214 -5.99 1.70 0.17
CA TYR A 214 -5.43 2.97 0.66
C TYR A 214 -6.33 3.59 1.75
N GLU A 215 -7.62 3.24 1.80
CA GLU A 215 -8.49 3.60 2.92
C GLU A 215 -8.07 2.94 4.24
N LEU A 216 -7.56 1.71 4.22
CA LEU A 216 -6.95 1.09 5.40
C LEU A 216 -5.69 1.87 5.81
N GLN A 217 -4.89 2.35 4.85
CA GLN A 217 -3.70 3.16 5.15
C GLN A 217 -4.08 4.47 5.86
N ASP A 218 -5.04 5.21 5.30
CA ASP A 218 -5.57 6.43 5.92
C ASP A 218 -6.07 6.14 7.36
N GLY A 219 -6.97 5.16 7.52
CA GLY A 219 -7.52 4.80 8.82
C GLY A 219 -6.46 4.38 9.84
N PHE A 220 -5.45 3.61 9.43
CA PHE A 220 -4.36 3.15 10.30
C PHE A 220 -3.47 4.30 10.76
N TYR A 221 -3.11 5.21 9.84
CA TYR A 221 -2.23 6.34 10.13
C TYR A 221 -2.94 7.39 10.99
N ARG A 222 -4.21 7.70 10.67
CA ARG A 222 -5.05 8.56 11.51
C ARG A 222 -5.14 8.04 12.93
N ARG A 223 -5.29 6.73 13.11
CA ARG A 223 -5.36 6.12 14.45
C ARG A 223 -4.09 6.36 15.26
N GLY A 224 -2.92 6.14 14.66
CA GLY A 224 -1.64 6.43 15.32
C GLY A 224 -1.46 7.92 15.61
N LEU A 225 -1.75 8.79 14.64
CA LEU A 225 -1.62 10.24 14.81
C LEU A 225 -2.57 10.79 15.88
N ARG A 226 -3.80 10.28 15.98
CA ARG A 226 -4.74 10.64 17.05
C ARG A 226 -4.23 10.28 18.45
N HIS A 227 -3.45 9.20 18.55
CA HIS A 227 -2.78 8.83 19.80
C HIS A 227 -1.62 9.80 20.13
N LEU A 228 -0.81 10.16 19.12
CA LEU A 228 0.34 11.06 19.29
C LEU A 228 -0.07 12.53 19.47
N PHE A 229 -1.23 12.91 18.94
CA PHE A 229 -1.79 14.26 18.94
C PHE A 229 -3.24 14.23 19.44
N PRO A 230 -3.47 14.06 20.76
CA PRO A 230 -4.82 13.94 21.33
C PRO A 230 -5.70 15.19 21.13
N GLN A 231 -5.11 16.32 20.73
CA GLN A 231 -5.82 17.52 20.30
C GLN A 231 -6.77 17.28 19.11
N ILE A 232 -6.47 16.27 18.28
CA ILE A 232 -7.31 15.87 17.15
C ILE A 232 -8.67 15.36 17.65
N ASP A 233 -8.65 14.51 18.68
CA ASP A 233 -9.86 13.91 19.26
C ASP A 233 -10.68 14.93 20.07
N LYS A 234 -10.03 16.00 20.54
CA LYS A 234 -10.68 17.15 21.17
C LYS A 234 -11.21 18.17 20.16
N HIS A 235 -11.02 17.93 18.86
CA HIS A 235 -11.37 18.86 17.79
C HIS A 235 -10.67 20.24 17.88
N GLU A 236 -9.52 20.30 18.55
CA GLU A 236 -8.73 21.53 18.69
C GLU A 236 -7.85 21.81 17.46
N ILE A 237 -7.49 20.73 16.74
CA ILE A 237 -6.74 20.73 15.48
C ILE A 237 -7.39 19.78 14.48
N ALA A 238 -7.34 20.13 13.18
CA ALA A 238 -7.80 19.26 12.10
C ALA A 238 -6.74 18.22 11.72
N LEU A 239 -7.17 17.09 11.16
CA LEU A 239 -6.28 16.10 10.55
C LEU A 239 -6.74 15.80 9.12
N ASP A 240 -5.88 16.09 8.15
CA ASP A 240 -6.09 15.74 6.74
C ASP A 240 -5.18 14.62 6.29
N PHE A 241 -5.63 13.88 5.29
CA PHE A 241 -4.87 12.84 4.63
C PHE A 241 -5.11 12.97 3.13
N LEU A 242 -4.06 13.26 2.39
CA LEU A 242 -4.08 13.52 0.97
C LEU A 242 -3.24 12.46 0.26
N PHE A 243 -3.79 11.85 -0.77
CA PHE A 243 -3.08 10.99 -1.70
C PHE A 243 -2.71 11.81 -2.93
N ILE A 244 -1.44 11.80 -3.33
CA ILE A 244 -1.02 12.27 -4.63
C ILE A 244 -0.79 11.03 -5.49
N VAL A 245 -1.55 10.88 -6.58
CA VAL A 245 -1.40 9.76 -7.51
C VAL A 245 -0.90 10.29 -8.85
N GLN A 246 0.28 9.82 -9.26
CA GLN A 246 0.89 10.19 -10.54
C GLN A 246 0.98 9.00 -11.51
N GLU A 247 0.61 9.23 -12.77
CA GLU A 247 0.82 8.25 -13.85
C GLU A 247 2.31 8.06 -14.16
N GLN A 248 2.75 6.82 -14.27
CA GLN A 248 4.11 6.49 -14.74
C GLN A 248 4.22 6.63 -16.26
N LYS A 249 3.13 6.45 -17.00
CA LYS A 249 3.13 6.59 -18.47
C LYS A 249 2.82 8.04 -18.85
N PRO A 250 3.39 8.56 -19.95
CA PRO A 250 3.00 9.87 -20.48
C PRO A 250 1.48 9.94 -20.69
N PRO A 251 0.82 11.07 -20.34
CA PRO A 251 1.41 12.38 -20.04
C PRO A 251 1.85 12.62 -18.59
N HIS A 252 1.90 11.58 -17.73
CA HIS A 252 2.31 11.67 -16.32
C HIS A 252 1.37 12.50 -15.45
N GLU A 253 0.09 12.54 -15.81
CA GLU A 253 -0.91 13.37 -15.14
C GLU A 253 -1.08 12.96 -13.67
N ILE A 254 -1.55 13.93 -12.88
CA ILE A 254 -1.63 13.82 -11.43
C ILE A 254 -3.04 14.12 -10.97
N THR A 255 -3.52 13.33 -10.01
CA THR A 255 -4.68 13.66 -9.20
C THR A 255 -4.30 13.67 -7.73
N VAL A 256 -4.70 14.73 -7.03
CA VAL A 256 -4.68 14.80 -5.57
C VAL A 256 -6.06 14.43 -5.06
N ALA A 257 -6.14 13.42 -4.21
CA ALA A 257 -7.40 12.87 -3.71
C ALA A 257 -7.40 12.80 -2.18
N LYS A 258 -8.59 12.85 -1.59
CA LYS A 258 -8.84 12.55 -0.18
C LYS A 258 -10.07 11.66 -0.07
N LEU A 259 -10.17 10.90 1.00
CA LEU A 259 -11.38 10.13 1.27
C LEU A 259 -12.52 11.04 1.70
N ASP A 260 -13.72 10.67 1.29
CA ASP A 260 -14.95 11.19 1.89
C ASP A 260 -15.18 10.56 3.28
N ILE A 261 -16.22 11.04 3.98
CA ILE A 261 -16.53 10.56 5.33
C ILE A 261 -16.82 9.05 5.35
N PRO A 262 -17.67 8.49 4.45
CA PRO A 262 -17.89 7.04 4.38
C PRO A 262 -16.63 6.20 4.14
N GLY A 263 -15.80 6.58 3.16
CA GLY A 263 -14.55 5.88 2.87
C GLY A 263 -13.60 5.88 4.05
N ARG A 264 -13.45 7.04 4.71
CA ARG A 264 -12.68 7.16 5.95
C ARG A 264 -13.23 6.26 7.07
N GLN A 265 -14.55 6.20 7.27
CA GLN A 265 -15.15 5.34 8.29
C GLN A 265 -14.87 3.86 8.04
N ILE A 266 -14.90 3.40 6.79
CA ILE A 266 -14.53 2.03 6.45
C ILE A 266 -13.05 1.78 6.71
N GLY A 267 -12.18 2.70 6.33
CA GLY A 267 -10.75 2.64 6.64
C GLY A 267 -10.46 2.52 8.14
N GLU A 268 -11.10 3.35 8.97
CA GLU A 268 -10.96 3.30 10.43
C GLU A 268 -11.49 1.97 11.03
N LYS A 269 -12.57 1.41 10.49
CA LYS A 269 -13.08 0.08 10.88
C LYS A 269 -12.10 -1.03 10.52
N LYS A 270 -11.54 -1.01 9.30
CA LYS A 270 -10.51 -1.98 8.87
C LYS A 270 -9.27 -1.90 9.78
N ALA A 271 -8.78 -0.70 10.04
CA ALA A 271 -7.64 -0.49 10.94
C ALA A 271 -7.93 -1.02 12.36
N SER A 272 -9.12 -0.75 12.90
CA SER A 272 -9.53 -1.29 14.20
C SER A 272 -9.63 -2.82 14.21
N ALA A 273 -10.10 -3.44 13.11
CA ALA A 273 -10.17 -4.90 13.01
C ALA A 273 -8.76 -5.51 12.97
N ALA A 274 -7.86 -4.98 12.13
CA ALA A 274 -6.48 -5.42 12.05
C ALA A 274 -5.76 -5.35 13.40
N ILE A 275 -5.92 -4.26 14.14
CA ILE A 275 -5.32 -4.09 15.47
C ILE A 275 -5.88 -5.08 16.50
N ARG A 276 -7.19 -5.31 16.50
CA ARG A 276 -7.81 -6.30 17.41
C ARG A 276 -7.35 -7.73 17.10
N MET A 277 -7.23 -8.07 15.82
CA MET A 277 -6.70 -9.37 15.40
C MET A 277 -5.24 -9.52 15.81
N TRP A 278 -4.43 -8.48 15.57
CA TRP A 278 -3.04 -8.45 16.00
C TRP A 278 -2.90 -8.63 17.51
N ASP A 279 -3.63 -7.84 18.29
CA ASP A 279 -3.65 -7.93 19.74
C ASP A 279 -3.98 -9.35 20.21
N HIS A 280 -5.08 -9.92 19.71
CA HIS A 280 -5.47 -11.29 20.03
C HIS A 280 -4.36 -12.30 19.73
N HIS A 281 -3.82 -12.28 18.51
CA HIS A 281 -2.82 -13.28 18.08
C HIS A 281 -1.46 -13.11 18.74
N VAL A 282 -1.05 -11.88 19.07
CA VAL A 282 0.17 -11.64 19.85
C VAL A 282 -0.02 -12.08 21.30
N THR A 283 -1.17 -11.80 21.91
CA THR A 283 -1.47 -12.20 23.30
C THR A 283 -1.58 -13.72 23.46
N THR A 284 -2.30 -14.40 22.57
CA THR A 284 -2.49 -15.86 22.65
C THR A 284 -1.32 -16.65 22.08
N ASN A 285 -0.48 -16.00 21.27
CA ASN A 285 0.55 -16.63 20.45
C ASN A 285 -0.01 -17.73 19.51
N GLU A 286 -1.25 -17.56 19.06
CA GLU A 286 -1.90 -18.46 18.11
C GLU A 286 -2.03 -17.79 16.75
N TRP A 287 -1.46 -18.40 15.70
CA TRP A 287 -1.44 -17.85 14.34
C TRP A 287 -2.06 -18.83 13.34
N PRO A 288 -3.39 -19.04 13.39
CA PRO A 288 -4.07 -20.00 12.53
C PRO A 288 -3.98 -19.63 11.04
N GLY A 289 -3.99 -20.66 10.19
CA GLY A 289 -4.19 -20.51 8.76
C GLY A 289 -5.67 -20.40 8.40
N TYR A 290 -6.04 -20.82 7.19
CA TYR A 290 -7.45 -20.93 6.80
C TYR A 290 -8.17 -22.06 7.58
N PRO A 291 -9.51 -21.98 7.72
CA PRO A 291 -10.30 -23.06 8.33
C PRO A 291 -10.06 -24.41 7.66
N SER A 292 -10.01 -25.49 8.45
CA SER A 292 -9.82 -26.87 7.97
C SER A 292 -11.08 -27.50 7.35
N LYS A 293 -11.99 -26.68 6.82
CA LYS A 293 -13.25 -27.12 6.20
C LYS A 293 -13.17 -26.93 4.70
N THR A 294 -13.75 -27.87 3.95
CA THR A 294 -13.97 -27.69 2.51
C THR A 294 -14.82 -26.45 2.27
N LYS A 295 -14.31 -25.51 1.48
CA LYS A 295 -15.05 -24.33 1.03
C LYS A 295 -15.67 -24.63 -0.33
N THR A 296 -16.98 -24.50 -0.45
CA THR A 296 -17.64 -24.51 -1.76
C THR A 296 -17.20 -23.28 -2.55
N ALA A 297 -16.66 -23.49 -3.74
CA ALA A 297 -16.37 -22.42 -4.67
C ALA A 297 -17.67 -22.04 -5.38
N GLU A 298 -18.39 -21.06 -4.85
CA GLU A 298 -19.61 -20.53 -5.48
C GLU A 298 -19.26 -19.88 -6.82
N MET A 299 -20.05 -20.19 -7.85
CA MET A 299 -19.86 -19.64 -9.19
C MET A 299 -20.12 -18.12 -9.17
N PRO A 300 -19.16 -17.28 -9.61
CA PRO A 300 -19.39 -15.86 -9.69
C PRO A 300 -20.48 -15.53 -10.74
N PRO A 301 -21.42 -14.60 -10.47
CA PRO A 301 -22.53 -14.30 -11.39
C PRO A 301 -22.09 -13.89 -12.81
N TYR A 302 -20.95 -13.23 -12.94
CA TYR A 302 -20.42 -12.81 -14.24
C TYR A 302 -19.89 -13.98 -15.09
N THR A 303 -19.47 -15.09 -14.47
CA THR A 303 -18.92 -16.26 -15.18
C THR A 303 -20.03 -17.01 -15.90
N GLU A 304 -21.16 -17.21 -15.22
CA GLU A 304 -22.36 -17.81 -15.79
C GLU A 304 -22.86 -17.01 -16.99
N THR A 305 -23.08 -15.70 -16.78
CA THR A 305 -23.54 -14.78 -17.83
C THR A 305 -22.63 -14.81 -19.06
N ARG A 306 -21.31 -14.78 -18.85
CA ARG A 306 -20.32 -14.79 -19.94
C ARG A 306 -20.34 -16.09 -20.75
N TRP A 307 -20.55 -17.23 -20.09
CA TRP A 307 -20.62 -18.51 -20.79
C TRP A 307 -21.93 -18.67 -21.55
N LEU A 308 -23.06 -18.38 -20.91
CA LEU A 308 -24.38 -18.46 -21.53
C LEU A 308 -24.48 -17.54 -22.77
N ALA A 309 -23.96 -16.31 -22.68
CA ALA A 309 -23.90 -15.41 -23.84
C ALA A 309 -23.10 -16.03 -24.99
N ARG A 310 -21.98 -16.69 -24.69
CA ARG A 310 -21.15 -17.34 -25.71
C ARG A 310 -21.84 -18.55 -26.35
N GLU A 311 -22.57 -19.35 -25.59
CA GLU A 311 -23.36 -20.47 -26.13
C GLU A 311 -24.41 -19.98 -27.14
N ILE A 312 -24.98 -18.80 -26.89
CA ILE A 312 -25.96 -18.18 -27.78
C ILE A 312 -25.28 -17.57 -29.02
N GLU A 313 -24.17 -16.87 -28.85
CA GLU A 313 -23.55 -16.04 -29.91
C GLU A 313 -22.55 -16.78 -30.81
N ASP A 314 -21.91 -17.84 -30.34
CA ASP A 314 -20.85 -18.54 -31.08
C ASP A 314 -21.46 -19.57 -32.06
N GLU A 315 -21.49 -19.25 -33.35
CA GLU A 315 -22.07 -20.11 -34.43
C GLU A 315 -21.52 -21.55 -34.42
N ARG A 316 -20.29 -21.76 -33.92
CA ARG A 316 -19.67 -23.08 -33.81
C ARG A 316 -20.32 -23.96 -32.74
N LEU A 317 -20.95 -23.35 -31.74
CA LEU A 317 -21.60 -24.04 -30.63
C LEU A 317 -23.08 -24.33 -30.93
N GLN A 318 -23.72 -23.52 -31.77
CA GLN A 318 -25.16 -23.59 -32.05
C GLN A 318 -25.63 -24.91 -32.72
N ASN A 319 -24.73 -25.63 -33.40
CA ASN A 319 -25.06 -26.86 -34.14
C ASN A 319 -24.46 -28.14 -33.53
N LEU A 320 -23.93 -28.07 -32.31
CA LEU A 320 -23.36 -29.25 -31.65
C LEU A 320 -24.45 -30.17 -31.08
N PRO A 321 -24.22 -31.49 -31.05
CA PRO A 321 -25.10 -32.43 -30.36
C PRO A 321 -25.25 -32.10 -28.87
N ILE A 322 -26.42 -32.39 -28.31
CA ILE A 322 -26.73 -32.21 -26.90
C ILE A 322 -25.93 -33.22 -26.06
N ASP A 323 -25.05 -32.74 -25.18
CA ASP A 323 -24.34 -33.56 -24.19
C ASP A 323 -24.12 -32.83 -22.84
N PRO A 324 -25.19 -32.42 -22.12
CA PRO A 324 -24.98 -31.87 -20.79
C PRO A 324 -24.76 -33.02 -19.81
N LEU A 325 -23.52 -33.34 -19.45
CA LEU A 325 -23.27 -34.24 -18.33
C LEU A 325 -23.66 -33.52 -17.03
N ASN A 326 -24.94 -33.62 -16.62
CA ASN A 326 -25.36 -33.05 -15.34
C ASN A 326 -24.57 -33.70 -14.20
N PRO A 327 -24.30 -32.97 -13.10
CA PRO A 327 -23.73 -33.57 -11.91
C PRO A 327 -24.58 -34.78 -11.50
N PHE A 328 -23.90 -35.89 -11.20
CA PHE A 328 -24.45 -37.24 -11.00
C PHE A 328 -25.41 -37.36 -9.79
N GLU A 329 -25.80 -36.24 -9.18
CA GLU A 329 -26.62 -36.16 -7.98
C GLU A 329 -28.14 -36.17 -8.27
N GLU A 330 -28.56 -36.01 -9.54
CA GLU A 330 -29.96 -36.18 -9.95
C GLU A 330 -30.22 -37.57 -10.56
N VAL A 331 -30.86 -38.46 -9.80
CA VAL A 331 -31.33 -39.77 -10.28
C VAL A 331 -32.70 -39.64 -10.98
N PRO A 332 -32.93 -40.26 -12.15
CA PRO A 332 -32.02 -40.50 -13.27
C PRO A 332 -31.90 -39.25 -14.15
N TYR A 333 -30.70 -39.05 -14.71
CA TYR A 333 -30.38 -38.00 -15.67
C TYR A 333 -31.45 -37.85 -16.76
N ARG A 334 -32.03 -36.66 -16.86
CA ARG A 334 -32.88 -36.24 -17.99
C ARG A 334 -32.23 -35.03 -18.66
N PRO A 335 -31.80 -35.14 -19.93
CA PRO A 335 -31.21 -34.01 -20.63
C PRO A 335 -32.20 -32.85 -20.69
N LYS A 336 -31.75 -31.64 -20.34
CA LYS A 336 -32.52 -30.39 -20.51
C LYS A 336 -32.02 -29.68 -21.77
N PRO A 337 -32.89 -29.02 -22.55
CA PRO A 337 -32.44 -28.19 -23.68
C PRO A 337 -31.45 -27.14 -23.18
N ILE A 338 -30.33 -26.97 -23.90
CA ILE A 338 -29.51 -25.76 -23.79
C ILE A 338 -30.48 -24.62 -24.12
N ALA A 339 -30.61 -23.65 -23.20
CA ALA A 339 -31.65 -22.64 -23.26
C ALA A 339 -31.77 -22.09 -24.69
N LEU A 340 -32.91 -22.35 -25.35
CA LEU A 340 -33.18 -21.72 -26.63
C LEU A 340 -33.31 -20.22 -26.34
N PRO A 341 -32.66 -19.34 -27.12
CA PRO A 341 -32.88 -17.91 -26.98
C PRO A 341 -34.38 -17.62 -27.12
N CYS A 342 -34.91 -16.82 -26.20
CA CYS A 342 -36.30 -16.36 -26.21
C CYS A 342 -36.63 -15.59 -27.48
#